data_AF-J9GZR8-F1
#
_entry.id   AF-J9GZR8-F1
#
_cell.length_a   1.000
_cell.length_b   1.000
_cell.length_c   1.000
_cell.angle_alpha   90.00
_cell.angle_beta   90.00
_cell.angle_gamma   90.00
#
_symmetry.space_group_name_H-M   'P 1'
#
loop_
_entity.id
_entity.type
_entity.pdbx_description
1 polymer ?
#
loop_
_entity_poly.entity_id
_entity_poly.type
_entity_poly.pdbx_seq_one_letter_code
_entity_poly.pdbx_strand_id
1 'polypeptide(L)' 'MKQQENIYPVFDRMLSRQDKEELLHQRGVMLWFTGLSGSGKSTVAIALERELHRRGLLCRILDGDNI' A
#
# COMPACT_ATOMS: atom_id res chain seq x y z
N MET A 1 -24.34 -20.44 25.37
CA MET A 1 -23.22 -19.57 25.77
C MET A 1 -23.18 -18.41 24.80
N LYS A 2 -23.38 -17.16 25.27
CA LYS A 2 -23.28 -15.97 24.41
C LYS A 2 -21.80 -15.77 24.05
N GLN A 3 -21.46 -15.76 22.76
CA GLN A 3 -20.14 -15.29 22.32
C GLN A 3 -20.02 -13.81 22.71
N GLN A 4 -19.04 -13.51 23.55
CA GLN A 4 -18.66 -12.14 23.87
C GLN A 4 -17.84 -11.62 22.69
N GLU A 5 -18.48 -10.90 21.76
CA GLU A 5 -17.80 -10.25 20.64
C GLU A 5 -17.18 -8.94 21.14
N ASN A 6 -15.95 -9.01 21.67
CA ASN A 6 -15.16 -7.84 22.09
C ASN A 6 -14.49 -7.13 20.89
N ILE A 7 -15.03 -7.28 19.68
CA ILE A 7 -14.54 -6.62 18.47
C ILE A 7 -15.54 -5.55 18.10
N TYR A 8 -15.12 -4.29 18.17
CA TYR A 8 -15.93 -3.12 17.83
C TYR A 8 -15.36 -2.51 16.55
N PRO A 9 -15.83 -2.93 15.36
CA PRO A 9 -15.35 -2.36 14.11
C PRO A 9 -15.74 -0.88 13.99
N VAL A 10 -14.81 -0.06 13.47
CA VAL A 10 -14.99 1.38 13.29
C VAL A 10 -14.96 1.79 11.82
N PHE A 11 -15.39 0.89 10.93
CA PHE A 11 -15.36 1.10 9.48
C PHE A 11 -16.14 2.36 9.06
N ASP A 12 -17.20 2.69 9.80
CA ASP A 12 -18.02 3.90 9.65
C ASP A 12 -17.26 5.21 9.94
N ARG A 13 -16.13 5.13 10.67
CA ARG A 13 -15.31 6.29 11.02
C ARG A 13 -14.11 6.50 10.10
N MET A 14 -13.86 5.57 9.18
CA MET A 14 -12.70 5.59 8.30
C MET A 14 -13.11 6.02 6.88
N LEU A 15 -12.28 6.85 6.24
CA LEU A 15 -12.41 7.12 4.81
C LEU A 15 -12.28 5.83 4.00
N SER A 16 -13.17 5.65 3.05
CA SER A 16 -13.18 4.49 2.17
C SER A 16 -11.98 4.52 1.22
N ARG A 17 -11.73 3.39 0.55
CA ARG A 17 -10.77 3.32 -0.55
C ARG A 17 -11.17 4.28 -1.68
N GLN A 18 -12.45 4.34 -2.01
CA GLN A 18 -12.97 5.13 -3.12
C GLN A 18 -12.71 6.62 -2.88
N ASP A 19 -12.96 7.13 -1.68
CA ASP A 19 -12.72 8.54 -1.34
C ASP A 19 -11.26 8.95 -1.59
N LYS A 20 -10.32 8.06 -1.29
CA LYS A 20 -8.88 8.29 -1.50
C LYS A 20 -8.50 8.23 -2.98
N GLU A 21 -9.05 7.28 -3.72
CA GLU A 21 -8.78 7.13 -5.16
C GLU A 21 -9.36 8.29 -5.97
N GLU A 22 -10.53 8.80 -5.58
CA GLU A 22 -11.15 9.99 -6.17
C GLU A 22 -10.30 11.25 -5.88
N LEU A 23 -9.86 11.45 -4.64
CA LEU A 23 -9.01 12.58 -4.26
C LEU A 23 -7.68 12.59 -5.03
N LEU A 24 -7.05 11.43 -5.21
CA LEU A 24 -5.75 11.31 -5.88
C LEU A 24 -5.86 11.17 -7.40
N HIS A 25 -7.08 11.02 -7.94
CA HIS A 25 -7.31 10.61 -9.33
C HIS A 25 -6.47 9.38 -9.74
N GLN A 26 -6.28 8.45 -8.81
CA GLN A 26 -5.38 7.31 -8.94
C GLN A 26 -5.96 6.08 -8.26
N ARG A 27 -5.94 4.94 -8.95
CA ARG A 27 -6.29 3.65 -8.36
C ARG A 27 -5.15 3.11 -7.49
N GLY A 28 -5.44 2.75 -6.24
CA GLY A 28 -4.50 2.11 -5.34
C GLY A 28 -4.29 0.63 -5.70
N VAL A 29 -3.02 0.22 -5.78
CA VAL A 29 -2.61 -1.18 -6.02
C VAL A 29 -1.45 -1.55 -5.11
N MET A 30 -1.35 -2.83 -4.75
CA MET A 30 -0.21 -3.38 -4.01
C MET A 30 0.59 -4.26 -4.96
N LEU A 31 1.87 -3.94 -5.13
CA LEU A 31 2.82 -4.75 -5.89
C LEU A 31 3.74 -5.46 -4.89
N TRP A 32 3.59 -6.78 -4.79
CA TRP A 32 4.35 -7.59 -3.83
C TRP A 32 5.56 -8.21 -4.50
N PHE A 33 6.75 -7.62 -4.30
CA PHE A 33 8.00 -8.22 -4.77
C PHE A 33 8.44 -9.32 -3.81
N THR A 34 8.68 -10.52 -4.35
CA THR A 34 9.17 -11.68 -3.61
C THR A 34 10.36 -12.30 -4.34
N GLY A 35 11.27 -12.93 -3.60
CA GLY A 35 12.51 -13.48 -4.13
C GLY A 35 13.63 -13.53 -3.09
N LEU A 36 14.69 -14.29 -3.41
CA LEU A 36 15.86 -14.50 -2.56
C LEU A 36 16.56 -13.19 -2.17
N SER A 37 17.36 -13.21 -1.10
CA SER A 37 18.25 -12.08 -0.80
C SER A 37 19.19 -11.82 -1.97
N GLY A 38 19.41 -10.54 -2.31
CA GLY A 38 20.21 -10.16 -3.48
C GLY A 38 19.52 -10.33 -4.85
N SER A 39 18.28 -10.82 -4.92
CA SER A 39 17.57 -11.00 -6.21
C SER A 39 17.11 -9.69 -6.88
N GLY A 40 17.45 -8.52 -6.31
CA GLY A 40 17.14 -7.21 -6.89
C GLY A 40 15.76 -6.62 -6.56
N LYS A 41 15.02 -7.15 -5.57
CA LYS A 41 13.69 -6.65 -5.18
C LYS A 41 13.66 -5.14 -4.92
N SER A 42 14.51 -4.67 -4.00
CA SER A 42 14.57 -3.24 -3.64
C SER A 42 15.09 -2.39 -4.81
N THR A 43 16.01 -2.90 -5.63
CA THR A 43 16.47 -2.23 -6.86
C THR A 43 15.31 -1.95 -7.83
N VAL A 44 14.46 -2.95 -8.08
CA VAL A 44 13.29 -2.80 -8.95
C VAL A 44 12.24 -1.89 -8.32
N ALA A 45 11.99 -2.02 -7.01
CA ALA A 45 11.03 -1.18 -6.29
C ALA A 45 11.41 0.32 -6.37
N ILE A 46 12.69 0.65 -6.15
CA ILE A 46 13.20 2.03 -6.23
C ILE A 46 13.09 2.57 -7.66
N ALA A 47 13.45 1.79 -8.67
CA ALA A 47 13.30 2.19 -10.06
C ALA A 47 11.83 2.46 -10.44
N LEU A 48 10.93 1.60 -9.97
CA LEU A 48 9.49 1.74 -10.18
C LEU A 48 8.93 3.00 -9.49
N GLU A 49 9.28 3.25 -8.23
CA GLU A 49 8.84 4.44 -7.49
C GLU A 49 9.25 5.73 -8.22
N ARG A 50 10.51 5.79 -8.70
CA ARG A 50 11.01 6.95 -9.48
C ARG A 50 10.22 7.16 -10.76
N GLU A 51 9.90 6.09 -11.49
CA GLU A 51 9.14 6.19 -12.74
C GLU A 51 7.67 6.56 -12.49
N LEU A 52 7.04 6.03 -11.44
CA LEU A 52 5.68 6.42 -11.06
C LEU A 52 5.63 7.89 -10.63
N HIS A 53 6.60 8.34 -9.82
CA HIS A 53 6.71 9.74 -9.43
C HIS A 53 6.87 10.67 -10.64
N ARG A 54 7.69 10.30 -11.63
CA ARG A 54 7.85 11.05 -12.88
C ARG A 54 6.54 11.18 -13.67
N ARG A 55 5.62 10.22 -13.51
CA ARG A 55 4.29 10.23 -14.12
C ARG A 55 3.24 10.96 -13.27
N GLY A 56 3.62 11.55 -12.14
CA GLY A 56 2.71 12.21 -11.20
C GLY A 56 1.89 11.25 -10.34
N LEU A 57 2.29 9.97 -10.27
CA LEU A 57 1.59 8.94 -9.50
C LEU A 57 2.24 8.78 -8.12
N LEU A 58 1.40 8.73 -7.09
CA LEU A 58 1.84 8.47 -5.72
C LEU A 58 2.23 6.99 -5.58
N CYS A 59 3.46 6.75 -5.14
CA CYS A 59 3.97 5.42 -4.82
C CYS A 59 4.71 5.49 -3.49
N ARG A 60 4.64 4.41 -2.71
CA ARG A 60 5.35 4.26 -1.45
C ARG A 60 5.91 2.85 -1.40
N ILE A 61 7.22 2.74 -1.23
CA ILE A 61 7.87 1.46 -0.94
C ILE A 61 7.68 1.10 0.54
N LEU A 62 7.24 -0.14 0.79
CA LEU A 62 7.26 -0.77 2.11
C LEU A 62 8.34 -1.85 2.07
N ASP A 63 9.43 -1.63 2.79
CA ASP A 63 10.56 -2.56 2.91
C ASP A 63 10.88 -2.73 4.40
N GLY A 64 11.54 -3.84 4.77
CA GLY A 64 11.90 -4.13 6.16
C GLY A 64 12.82 -3.08 6.80
N ASP A 65 13.54 -2.30 5.98
CA ASP A 65 14.38 -1.18 6.42
C ASP A 65 13.61 0.13 6.65
N ASN A 66 12.38 0.24 6.10
CA ASN A 66 11.58 1.48 6.05
C ASN A 66 10.23 1.37 6.80
N ILE A 67 10.03 0.29 7.56
CA ILE A 67 8.92 0.06 8.49
C ILE A 67 9.36 0.43 9.91
#